data_AF-A0A5C6RQ73-F1
#
_entry.id   AF-A0A5C6RQ73-F1
#
_cell.length_a   1.000
_cell.length_b   1.000
_cell.length_c   1.000
_cell.angle_alpha   90.00
_cell.angle_beta   90.00
_cell.angle_gamma   90.00
#
_symmetry.space_group_name_H-M   'P 1'
#
loop_
_entity.id
_entity.type
_entity.pdbx_description
1 polymer ?
#
loop_
_entity_poly.entity_id
_entity_poly.type
_entity_poly.pdbx_seq_one_letter_code
_entity_poly.pdbx_strand_id
1 'polypeptide(L)'
;MNKDKFLQTGLLEQYVLGLTDEAEAREVEAYAEAYPEIAQEIKEMRGALDDYARQYAIMPPEELKSRVMKEIEGSGHRSDPAPSAGQEINGSGSFSALSSWVNPILVIGLMCLSFLFYRGKANAELQLSSLSNEYSVFRQDCEEEKESLRQAQRVYASLNQPGTRPYELKGTALNPNAVAWVYLNQEEQVAYLNAQPLPAPPPGKTYQLWADVEGEMINMGVVDYLQKDLQLMNFIAGAESLNITIEPEGGSDHPTVELLLANVKV
;
A
#
# COMPACT_ATOMS: atom_id res chain seq x y z
N MET A 1 23.96 10.81 18.57
CA MET A 1 22.62 10.56 18.00
C MET A 1 21.84 9.66 18.97
N ASN A 2 20.51 9.61 18.96
CA ASN A 2 19.76 8.53 19.65
C ASN A 2 19.55 7.34 18.69
N LYS A 3 19.42 6.12 19.21
CA LYS A 3 19.23 4.86 18.46
C LYS A 3 18.20 4.98 17.33
N ASP A 4 17.02 5.52 17.62
CA ASP A 4 15.93 5.62 16.64
C ASP A 4 16.28 6.55 15.47
N LYS A 5 17.04 7.61 15.73
CA LYS A 5 17.51 8.52 14.68
C LYS A 5 18.62 7.89 13.84
N PHE A 6 19.47 7.05 14.43
CA PHE A 6 20.53 6.34 13.71
C PHE A 6 19.94 5.32 12.73
N LEU A 7 18.94 4.54 13.15
CA LEU A 7 18.25 3.58 12.29
C LEU A 7 17.56 4.24 11.08
N GLN A 8 17.15 5.50 11.20
CA GLN A 8 16.51 6.24 10.10
C GLN A 8 17.51 6.84 9.09
N THR A 9 18.82 6.75 9.33
CA THR A 9 19.83 7.34 8.43
C THR A 9 20.08 6.53 7.17
N GLY A 10 19.71 5.24 7.16
CA GLY A 10 20.05 4.32 6.07
C GLY A 10 21.53 3.88 6.05
N LEU A 11 22.31 4.27 7.06
CA LEU A 11 23.75 3.96 7.14
C LEU A 11 24.01 2.49 7.48
N LEU A 12 23.09 1.87 8.22
CA LEU A 12 23.19 0.47 8.65
C LEU A 12 23.08 -0.49 7.46
N GLU A 13 22.13 -0.23 6.57
CA GLU A 13 21.88 -0.97 5.34
C GLU A 13 23.06 -0.82 4.38
N GLN A 14 23.60 0.40 4.25
CA GLN A 14 24.79 0.66 3.44
C GLN A 14 26.02 -0.09 3.98
N TYR A 15 26.19 -0.15 5.32
CA TYR A 15 27.28 -0.90 5.94
C TYR A 15 27.17 -2.40 5.68
N VAL A 16 25.97 -2.97 5.83
CA VAL A 16 25.74 -4.40 5.59
C VAL A 16 25.96 -4.76 4.12
N LEU A 17 25.63 -3.86 3.18
CA LEU A 17 25.91 -4.03 1.74
C LEU A 17 27.36 -3.75 1.35
N GLY A 18 28.22 -3.30 2.28
CA GLY A 18 29.62 -2.98 2.01
C GLY A 18 29.82 -1.70 1.18
N LEU A 19 28.88 -0.75 1.27
CA LEU A 19 28.88 0.52 0.52
C LEU A 19 29.44 1.70 1.32
N THR A 20 29.75 1.51 2.60
CA THR A 20 30.26 2.57 3.50
C THR A 20 31.77 2.78 3.35
N ASP A 21 32.22 4.01 3.61
CA ASP A 21 33.65 4.30 3.79
C ASP A 21 34.18 3.88 5.18
N GLU A 22 35.50 4.00 5.41
CA GLU A 22 36.11 3.60 6.69
C GLU A 22 35.67 4.45 7.89
N ALA A 23 35.25 5.69 7.68
CA ALA A 23 34.79 6.56 8.77
C ALA A 23 33.36 6.16 9.17
N GLU A 24 32.50 5.95 8.19
CA GLU A 24 31.13 5.47 8.34
C GLU A 24 31.06 4.07 8.94
N ALA A 25 31.92 3.15 8.49
CA ALA A 25 32.01 1.80 9.06
C ALA A 25 32.36 1.83 10.55
N ARG A 26 33.31 2.67 10.95
CA ARG A 26 33.69 2.86 12.36
C ARG A 26 32.56 3.47 13.19
N GLU A 27 31.78 4.37 12.60
CA GLU A 27 30.59 4.91 13.26
C GLU A 27 29.57 3.80 13.52
N VAL A 28 29.24 2.99 12.52
CA VAL A 28 28.30 1.87 12.65
C VAL A 28 28.77 0.86 13.70
N GLU A 29 30.06 0.52 13.72
CA GLU A 29 30.65 -0.39 14.71
C GLU A 29 30.57 0.17 16.13
N ALA A 30 30.85 1.47 16.31
CA ALA A 30 30.71 2.14 17.61
C ALA A 30 29.26 2.14 18.10
N TYR A 31 28.28 2.33 17.21
CA TYR A 31 26.86 2.23 17.55
C TYR A 31 26.44 0.78 17.85
N ALA A 32 26.98 -0.21 17.14
CA ALA A 32 26.73 -1.63 17.42
C ALA A 32 27.29 -2.08 18.78
N GLU A 33 28.42 -1.50 19.21
CA GLU A 33 28.99 -1.74 20.54
C GLU A 33 28.17 -1.05 21.65
N ALA A 34 27.66 0.15 21.39
CA ALA A 34 26.86 0.91 22.35
C ALA A 34 25.42 0.37 22.51
N TYR A 35 24.85 -0.23 21.46
CA TYR A 35 23.46 -0.72 21.43
C TYR A 35 23.38 -2.15 20.89
N PRO A 36 23.23 -3.17 21.76
CA PRO A 36 23.17 -4.58 21.34
C PRO A 36 22.09 -4.89 20.30
N GLU A 37 21.01 -4.12 20.26
CA GLU A 37 19.95 -4.29 19.26
C GLU A 37 20.42 -3.94 17.85
N ILE A 38 21.34 -2.97 17.69
CA ILE A 38 21.94 -2.64 16.39
C ILE A 38 22.85 -3.79 15.93
N ALA A 39 23.62 -4.39 16.83
CA ALA A 39 24.43 -5.56 16.51
C ALA A 39 23.57 -6.76 16.08
N GLN A 40 22.41 -6.96 16.73
CA GLN A 40 21.45 -7.98 16.36
C GLN A 40 20.85 -7.71 14.96
N GLU A 41 20.47 -6.47 14.68
CA GLU A 41 19.94 -6.06 13.36
C GLU A 41 20.96 -6.32 12.24
N ILE A 42 22.23 -5.95 12.44
CA ILE A 42 23.33 -6.23 11.49
C ILE A 42 23.44 -7.73 11.19
N LYS A 43 23.34 -8.56 12.24
CA LYS A 43 23.43 -10.01 12.10
C LYS A 43 22.25 -10.58 11.31
N GLU A 44 21.04 -10.07 11.54
CA GLU A 44 19.83 -10.48 10.82
C GLU A 44 19.90 -10.12 9.34
N MET A 45 20.28 -8.86 9.03
CA MET A 45 20.46 -8.43 7.64
C MET A 45 21.55 -9.23 6.90
N ARG A 46 22.67 -9.52 7.57
CA ARG A 46 23.72 -10.41 7.01
C ARG A 46 23.23 -11.83 6.78
N GLY A 47 22.40 -12.36 7.68
CA GLY A 47 21.77 -13.67 7.53
C GLY A 47 20.88 -13.72 6.29
N ALA A 48 20.05 -12.69 6.08
CA ALA A 48 19.21 -12.59 4.88
C ALA A 48 20.03 -12.53 3.58
N LEU A 49 21.17 -11.83 3.59
CA LEU A 49 22.10 -11.82 2.46
C LEU A 49 22.77 -13.18 2.22
N ASP A 50 23.13 -13.92 3.27
CA ASP A 50 23.69 -15.28 3.13
C ASP A 50 22.64 -16.24 2.54
N ASP A 51 21.40 -16.17 3.00
CA ASP A 51 20.29 -16.98 2.46
C ASP A 51 20.05 -16.68 0.97
N TYR A 52 20.06 -15.39 0.60
CA TYR A 52 20.00 -14.97 -0.80
C TYR A 52 21.19 -15.52 -1.60
N ALA A 53 22.42 -15.35 -1.10
CA ALA A 53 23.62 -15.82 -1.78
C ALA A 53 23.63 -17.35 -1.97
N ARG A 54 23.12 -18.11 -0.99
CA ARG A 54 22.97 -19.57 -1.08
C ARG A 54 21.94 -19.99 -2.12
N GLN A 55 20.81 -19.29 -2.17
CA GLN A 55 19.73 -19.58 -3.12
C GLN A 55 20.19 -19.41 -4.57
N TYR A 56 21.05 -18.42 -4.83
CA TYR A 56 21.57 -18.10 -6.15
C TYR A 56 23.04 -18.52 -6.35
N ALA A 57 23.50 -19.53 -5.61
CA ALA A 57 24.89 -19.98 -5.65
C ALA A 57 25.28 -20.50 -7.05
N ILE A 58 26.37 -19.96 -7.60
CA ILE A 58 26.96 -20.39 -8.87
C ILE A 58 28.11 -21.36 -8.56
N MET A 59 28.17 -22.46 -9.30
CA MET A 59 29.27 -23.43 -9.17
C MET A 59 30.61 -22.75 -9.49
N PRO A 60 31.56 -22.70 -8.54
CA PRO A 60 32.87 -22.13 -8.82
C PRO A 60 33.69 -23.04 -9.75
N PRO A 61 34.71 -22.51 -10.46
CA PRO A 61 35.63 -23.34 -11.24
C PRO A 61 36.31 -24.41 -10.37
N GLU A 62 36.45 -25.63 -10.87
CA GLU A 62 36.98 -26.78 -10.10
C GLU A 62 38.39 -26.52 -9.53
N GLU A 63 39.19 -25.74 -10.24
CA GLU A 63 40.57 -25.39 -9.84
C GLU A 63 40.63 -24.43 -8.66
N LEU A 64 39.55 -23.67 -8.38
CA LEU A 64 39.56 -22.60 -7.38
C LEU A 64 39.89 -23.14 -5.98
N LYS A 65 39.31 -24.30 -5.62
CA LYS A 65 39.59 -24.95 -4.33
C LYS A 65 41.07 -25.29 -4.18
N SER A 66 41.68 -25.86 -5.22
CA SER A 66 43.10 -26.26 -5.18
C SER A 66 44.04 -25.05 -5.05
N ARG A 67 43.73 -23.96 -5.74
CA ARG A 67 44.48 -22.69 -5.67
C ARG A 67 44.40 -22.07 -4.29
N VAL A 68 43.20 -22.00 -3.71
CA VAL A 68 42.99 -21.45 -2.35
C VAL A 68 43.72 -22.29 -1.31
N MET A 69 43.61 -23.62 -1.36
CA MET A 69 44.30 -24.50 -0.41
C MET A 69 45.83 -24.35 -0.49
N LYS A 70 46.38 -24.27 -1.70
CA LYS A 70 47.82 -24.04 -1.91
C LYS A 70 48.29 -22.69 -1.35
N GLU A 71 47.49 -21.64 -1.49
CA GLU A 71 47.81 -20.32 -0.94
C GLU A 71 47.76 -20.32 0.59
N ILE A 72 46.78 -21.00 1.19
CA ILE A 72 46.68 -21.16 2.66
C ILE A 72 47.89 -21.93 3.20
N GLU A 73 48.30 -23.01 2.52
CA GLU A 73 49.49 -23.78 2.87
C GLU A 73 50.79 -23.00 2.64
N GLY A 74 50.86 -22.18 1.58
CA GLY A 74 52.00 -21.32 1.24
C GLY A 74 52.14 -20.09 2.16
N SER A 75 51.03 -19.63 2.74
CA SER A 75 50.98 -18.50 3.69
C SER A 75 51.37 -18.89 5.13
N GLY A 76 52.07 -20.02 5.28
CA GLY A 76 52.38 -20.67 6.54
C GLY A 76 52.85 -19.72 7.65
N HIS A 77 51.96 -19.47 8.59
CA HIS A 77 52.30 -19.30 9.99
C HIS A 77 53.20 -20.49 10.39
N ARG A 78 54.40 -20.21 10.89
CA ARG A 78 55.34 -21.21 11.40
C ARG A 78 54.65 -22.03 12.49
N SER A 79 54.41 -23.30 12.21
CA SER A 79 54.11 -24.31 13.22
C SER A 79 55.21 -25.36 13.15
N ASP A 80 55.93 -25.52 14.25
CA ASP A 80 56.94 -26.57 14.44
C ASP A 80 56.34 -27.98 14.24
N PRO A 81 57.13 -28.97 13.79
CA PRO A 81 56.63 -30.28 13.40
C PRO A 81 56.66 -31.30 14.55
N ALA A 82 55.60 -32.11 14.68
CA ALA A 82 55.65 -33.51 15.16
C ALA A 82 54.25 -34.18 15.08
N PRO A 83 54.16 -35.52 15.00
CA PRO A 83 54.72 -36.38 13.98
C PRO A 83 53.65 -37.22 13.27
N SER A 84 54.04 -37.80 12.14
CA SER A 84 53.28 -38.79 11.38
C SER A 84 52.86 -40.01 12.20
N ALA A 85 51.59 -40.39 12.07
CA ALA A 85 51.13 -41.76 12.23
C ALA A 85 50.37 -42.13 10.96
N GLY A 86 51.04 -42.89 10.09
CA GLY A 86 50.46 -43.39 8.87
C GLY A 86 49.36 -44.41 9.13
N GLN A 87 48.35 -44.40 8.27
CA GLN A 87 47.70 -45.62 7.83
C GLN A 87 47.15 -45.41 6.44
N GLU A 88 47.89 -45.94 5.45
CA GLU A 88 47.37 -46.27 4.14
C GLU A 88 46.29 -47.34 4.32
N ILE A 89 45.03 -46.97 4.08
CA ILE A 89 43.98 -47.95 3.82
C ILE A 89 43.88 -48.14 2.31
N ASN A 90 44.66 -49.10 1.83
CA ASN A 90 44.42 -49.80 0.59
C ASN A 90 43.00 -50.38 0.62
N GLY A 91 42.10 -49.77 -0.14
CA GLY A 91 40.74 -50.25 -0.36
C GLY A 91 40.52 -50.51 -1.84
N SER A 92 41.10 -51.59 -2.36
CA SER A 92 40.69 -52.16 -3.65
C SER A 92 39.29 -52.78 -3.49
N GLY A 93 38.26 -51.97 -3.67
CA GLY A 93 36.86 -52.39 -3.67
C GLY A 93 36.28 -52.33 -5.08
N SER A 94 36.35 -53.46 -5.79
CA SER A 94 35.68 -53.69 -7.06
C SER A 94 34.18 -53.38 -6.95
N PHE A 95 33.70 -52.36 -7.67
CA PHE A 95 32.27 -52.15 -7.88
C PHE A 95 31.77 -53.10 -8.97
N SER A 96 31.29 -54.27 -8.55
CA SER A 96 30.52 -55.17 -9.41
C SER A 96 29.11 -55.36 -8.86
N ALA A 97 28.16 -54.78 -9.59
CA ALA A 97 26.80 -55.25 -9.88
C ALA A 97 25.87 -55.68 -8.73
N LEU A 98 24.86 -54.82 -8.52
CA LEU A 98 23.47 -55.08 -8.14
C LEU A 98 22.98 -56.55 -8.15
N SER A 99 22.32 -56.97 -7.07
CA SER A 99 21.05 -57.74 -7.14
C SER A 99 20.39 -57.96 -5.76
N SER A 100 19.17 -57.40 -5.63
CA SER A 100 18.00 -57.94 -4.90
C SER A 100 18.03 -58.13 -3.38
N TRP A 101 17.97 -57.00 -2.68
CA TRP A 101 17.00 -56.70 -1.62
C TRP A 101 17.09 -55.20 -1.43
N VAL A 102 16.05 -54.46 -1.79
CA VAL A 102 16.04 -53.01 -1.62
C VAL A 102 16.19 -52.78 -0.12
N ASN A 103 17.34 -52.25 0.30
CA ASN A 103 17.66 -52.03 1.70
C ASN A 103 16.52 -51.18 2.30
N PRO A 104 15.68 -51.69 3.22
CA PRO A 104 14.43 -51.03 3.62
C PRO A 104 14.66 -49.61 4.17
N ILE A 105 15.87 -49.37 4.70
CA ILE A 105 16.36 -48.07 5.17
C ILE A 105 16.39 -47.02 4.04
N LEU A 106 16.72 -47.42 2.81
CA LEU A 106 16.83 -46.52 1.67
C LEU A 106 15.45 -46.10 1.14
N VAL A 107 14.48 -47.03 1.15
CA VAL A 107 13.08 -46.74 0.79
C VAL A 107 12.43 -45.85 1.84
N ILE A 108 12.64 -46.15 3.13
CA ILE A 108 12.12 -45.32 4.24
C ILE A 108 12.77 -43.93 4.20
N GLY A 109 14.08 -43.84 3.95
CA GLY A 109 14.78 -42.57 3.78
C GLY A 109 14.24 -41.74 2.62
N LEU A 110 13.99 -42.35 1.46
CA LEU A 110 13.37 -41.69 0.31
C LEU A 110 11.92 -41.27 0.60
N MET A 111 11.15 -42.10 1.31
CA MET A 111 9.77 -41.78 1.69
C MET A 111 9.71 -40.61 2.69
N CYS A 112 10.61 -40.58 3.68
CA CYS A 112 10.75 -39.45 4.61
C CYS A 112 11.19 -38.18 3.89
N LEU A 113 12.18 -38.26 2.99
CA LEU A 113 12.65 -37.11 2.22
C LEU A 113 11.54 -36.55 1.32
N SER A 114 10.80 -37.43 0.63
CA SER A 114 9.64 -37.06 -0.19
C SER A 114 8.55 -36.39 0.66
N PHE A 115 8.31 -36.87 1.88
CA PHE A 115 7.33 -36.27 2.78
C PHE A 115 7.75 -34.88 3.26
N LEU A 116 9.03 -34.68 3.62
CA LEU A 116 9.56 -33.37 4.00
C LEU A 116 9.49 -32.37 2.83
N PHE A 117 9.84 -32.81 1.61
CA PHE A 117 9.78 -31.98 0.42
C PHE A 117 8.34 -31.60 0.06
N TYR A 118 7.40 -32.55 0.17
CA TYR A 118 5.97 -32.28 -0.04
C TYR A 118 5.41 -31.28 0.98
N ARG A 119 5.80 -31.41 2.26
CA ARG A 119 5.43 -30.45 3.32
C ARG A 119 5.99 -29.06 3.05
N GLY A 120 7.25 -28.96 2.62
CA GLY A 120 7.88 -27.68 2.25
C GLY A 120 7.20 -27.03 1.05
N LYS A 121 6.89 -27.81 0.00
CA LYS A 121 6.18 -27.32 -1.19
C LYS A 121 4.76 -26.85 -0.85
N ALA A 122 4.02 -27.60 -0.05
CA ALA A 122 2.68 -27.19 0.39
C ALA A 122 2.72 -25.88 1.19
N ASN A 123 3.73 -25.69 2.05
CA ASN A 123 3.88 -24.43 2.79
C ASN A 123 4.28 -23.26 1.89
N ALA A 124 5.14 -23.49 0.89
CA ALA A 124 5.52 -22.48 -0.09
C ALA A 124 4.34 -22.07 -1.00
N GLU A 125 3.51 -23.02 -1.43
CA GLU A 125 2.28 -22.74 -2.21
C GLU A 125 1.27 -21.93 -1.40
N LEU A 126 1.13 -22.22 -0.10
CA LEU A 126 0.29 -21.43 0.81
C LEU A 126 0.80 -20.00 0.96
N GLN A 127 2.12 -19.81 1.15
CA GLN A 127 2.73 -18.48 1.24
C GLN A 127 2.61 -17.69 -0.07
N LEU A 128 2.75 -18.35 -1.21
CA LEU A 128 2.57 -17.73 -2.53
C LEU A 128 1.10 -17.32 -2.73
N SER A 129 0.15 -18.15 -2.29
CA SER A 129 -1.28 -17.82 -2.35
C SER A 129 -1.64 -16.66 -1.42
N SER A 130 -1.09 -16.59 -0.21
CA SER A 130 -1.34 -15.48 0.71
C SER A 130 -0.73 -14.18 0.19
N LEU A 131 0.50 -14.24 -0.33
CA LEU A 131 1.17 -13.08 -0.92
C LEU A 131 0.47 -12.58 -2.19
N SER A 132 -0.01 -13.50 -3.04
CA SER A 132 -0.80 -13.16 -4.23
C SER A 132 -2.12 -12.48 -3.84
N ASN A 133 -2.79 -12.97 -2.79
CA ASN A 133 -4.01 -12.36 -2.28
C ASN A 133 -3.75 -10.96 -1.72
N GLU A 134 -2.74 -10.81 -0.86
CA GLU A 134 -2.33 -9.51 -0.30
C GLU A 134 -1.97 -8.52 -1.41
N TYR A 135 -1.21 -8.96 -2.42
CA TYR A 135 -0.89 -8.13 -3.58
C TYR A 135 -2.13 -7.72 -4.38
N SER A 136 -3.12 -8.61 -4.52
CA SER A 136 -4.35 -8.29 -5.24
C SER A 136 -5.22 -7.28 -4.48
N VAL A 137 -5.32 -7.40 -3.15
CA VAL A 137 -6.01 -6.45 -2.27
C VAL A 137 -5.30 -5.11 -2.33
N PHE A 138 -3.98 -5.08 -2.16
CA PHE A 138 -3.20 -3.85 -2.24
C PHE A 138 -3.36 -3.14 -3.59
N ARG A 139 -3.40 -3.89 -4.70
CA ARG A 139 -3.69 -3.31 -6.02
C ARG A 139 -5.09 -2.72 -6.11
N GLN A 140 -6.08 -3.39 -5.52
CA GLN A 140 -7.46 -2.91 -5.49
C GLN A 140 -7.55 -1.60 -4.70
N ASP A 141 -6.98 -1.56 -3.51
CA ASP A 141 -6.95 -0.36 -2.66
C ASP A 141 -6.27 0.82 -3.41
N CYS A 142 -5.16 0.54 -4.10
CA CYS A 142 -4.46 1.55 -4.90
C CYS A 142 -5.30 2.06 -6.07
N GLU A 143 -6.09 1.21 -6.73
CA GLU A 143 -6.96 1.65 -7.83
C GLU A 143 -8.17 2.42 -7.32
N GLU A 144 -8.74 2.03 -6.18
CA GLU A 144 -9.82 2.78 -5.50
C GLU A 144 -9.36 4.19 -5.08
N GLU A 145 -8.17 4.29 -4.49
CA GLU A 145 -7.59 5.59 -4.12
C GLU A 145 -7.29 6.45 -5.36
N LYS A 146 -6.78 5.86 -6.44
CA LYS A 146 -6.57 6.58 -7.70
C LYS A 146 -7.88 7.07 -8.30
N GLU A 147 -8.93 6.26 -8.28
CA GLU A 147 -10.21 6.67 -8.86
C GLU A 147 -10.87 7.78 -8.03
N SER A 148 -10.81 7.71 -6.70
CA SER A 148 -11.28 8.80 -5.85
C SER A 148 -10.50 10.11 -6.08
N LEU A 149 -9.18 10.04 -6.25
CA LEU A 149 -8.35 11.20 -6.61
C LEU A 149 -8.72 11.76 -7.99
N ARG A 150 -8.90 10.90 -9.00
CA ARG A 150 -9.33 11.33 -10.35
C ARG A 150 -10.70 12.00 -10.30
N GLN A 151 -11.63 11.46 -9.52
CA GLN A 151 -12.95 12.04 -9.33
C GLN A 151 -12.86 13.43 -8.68
N ALA A 152 -12.08 13.57 -7.61
CA ALA A 152 -11.84 14.86 -6.97
C ALA A 152 -11.20 15.87 -7.93
N GLN A 153 -10.23 15.44 -8.74
CA GLN A 153 -9.62 16.28 -9.77
C GLN A 153 -10.61 16.71 -10.86
N ARG A 154 -11.52 15.83 -11.30
CA ARG A 154 -12.55 16.18 -12.29
C ARG A 154 -13.51 17.24 -11.74
N VAL A 155 -13.94 17.09 -10.50
CA VAL A 155 -14.80 18.07 -9.82
C VAL A 155 -14.06 19.40 -9.64
N TYR A 156 -12.81 19.37 -9.18
CA TYR A 156 -12.01 20.59 -9.05
C TYR A 156 -11.79 21.29 -10.40
N ALA A 157 -11.54 20.52 -11.46
CA ALA A 157 -11.40 21.06 -12.81
C ALA A 157 -12.70 21.72 -13.28
N SER A 158 -13.87 21.10 -13.06
CA SER A 158 -15.16 21.67 -13.47
C SER A 158 -15.50 22.97 -12.71
N LEU A 159 -15.13 23.07 -11.43
CA LEU A 159 -15.28 24.31 -10.66
C LEU A 159 -14.41 25.47 -11.18
N ASN A 160 -13.22 25.16 -11.69
CA ASN A 160 -12.28 26.14 -12.21
C ASN A 160 -12.46 26.44 -13.70
N GLN A 161 -13.42 25.80 -14.37
CA GLN A 161 -13.67 26.11 -15.76
C GLN A 161 -14.16 27.55 -15.94
N PRO A 162 -13.76 28.22 -17.04
CA PRO A 162 -14.39 29.48 -17.44
C PRO A 162 -15.91 29.34 -17.48
N GLY A 163 -16.63 30.33 -16.96
CA GLY A 163 -18.10 30.32 -16.95
C GLY A 163 -18.72 29.68 -15.70
N THR A 164 -17.98 28.93 -14.89
CA THR A 164 -18.49 28.43 -13.61
C THR A 164 -18.63 29.57 -12.60
N ARG A 165 -19.84 29.78 -12.09
CA ARG A 165 -20.16 30.85 -11.12
C ARG A 165 -20.69 30.27 -9.80
N PRO A 166 -20.11 30.65 -8.65
CA PRO A 166 -20.65 30.28 -7.35
C PRO A 166 -21.82 31.19 -6.95
N TYR A 167 -22.87 30.59 -6.42
CA TYR A 167 -24.04 31.25 -5.86
C TYR A 167 -24.22 30.80 -4.40
N GLU A 168 -24.19 31.77 -3.48
CA GLU A 168 -24.39 31.54 -2.05
C GLU A 168 -25.88 31.57 -1.70
N LEU A 169 -26.45 30.42 -1.33
CA LEU A 169 -27.82 30.33 -0.83
C LEU A 169 -27.81 30.69 0.66
N LYS A 170 -28.52 31.77 0.99
CA LYS A 170 -28.60 32.28 2.36
C LYS A 170 -29.88 31.82 3.03
N GLY A 171 -29.76 31.46 4.30
CA GLY A 171 -30.85 31.03 5.15
C GLY A 171 -31.97 32.05 5.26
N THR A 172 -33.20 31.56 5.33
CA THR A 172 -34.39 32.40 5.56
C THR A 172 -34.58 32.70 7.04
N ALA A 173 -35.64 33.44 7.39
CA ALA A 173 -36.02 33.69 8.79
C ALA A 173 -36.26 32.38 9.58
N LEU A 174 -36.63 31.28 8.92
CA LEU A 174 -36.82 29.97 9.56
C LEU A 174 -35.49 29.36 9.99
N ASN A 175 -34.42 29.57 9.21
CA ASN A 175 -33.10 29.02 9.48
C ASN A 175 -32.00 30.04 9.10
N PRO A 176 -31.78 31.09 9.89
CA PRO A 176 -30.87 32.19 9.52
C PRO A 176 -29.40 31.78 9.33
N ASN A 177 -29.00 30.66 9.93
CA ASN A 177 -27.64 30.14 9.86
C ASN A 177 -27.44 29.11 8.74
N ALA A 178 -28.49 28.76 7.98
CA ALA A 178 -28.35 27.84 6.86
C ALA A 178 -27.57 28.52 5.73
N VAL A 179 -26.53 27.84 5.24
CA VAL A 179 -25.74 28.29 4.09
C VAL A 179 -25.47 27.09 3.18
N ALA A 180 -25.64 27.28 1.89
CA ALA A 180 -25.22 26.33 0.86
C ALA A 180 -24.61 27.07 -0.33
N TRP A 181 -23.80 26.37 -1.12
CA TRP A 181 -23.22 26.93 -2.34
C TRP A 181 -23.64 26.11 -3.54
N VAL A 182 -24.14 26.77 -4.58
CA VAL A 182 -24.38 26.14 -5.88
C VAL A 182 -23.41 26.71 -6.91
N TYR A 183 -22.71 25.84 -7.61
CA TYR A 183 -21.81 26.21 -8.71
C TYR A 183 -22.51 25.89 -10.02
N LEU A 184 -22.81 26.91 -10.82
CA LEU A 184 -23.47 26.77 -12.11
C LEU A 184 -22.49 27.07 -13.23
N ASN A 185 -22.45 26.20 -14.24
CA ASN A 185 -21.81 26.50 -15.52
C ASN A 185 -22.85 26.35 -16.63
N GLN A 186 -23.15 27.47 -17.31
CA GLN A 186 -24.16 27.50 -18.36
C GLN A 186 -23.67 26.89 -19.68
N GLU A 187 -22.37 26.95 -19.96
CA GLU A 187 -21.78 26.44 -21.20
C GLU A 187 -21.75 24.91 -21.20
N GLU A 188 -21.35 24.32 -20.08
CA GLU A 188 -21.31 22.86 -19.88
C GLU A 188 -22.63 22.27 -19.36
N GLN A 189 -23.61 23.12 -19.03
CA GLN A 189 -24.91 22.72 -18.45
C GLN A 189 -24.76 21.83 -17.21
N VAL A 190 -23.87 22.23 -16.29
CA VAL A 190 -23.63 21.51 -15.03
C VAL A 190 -23.99 22.37 -13.82
N ALA A 191 -24.54 21.72 -12.80
CA ALA A 191 -24.85 22.31 -11.51
C ALA A 191 -24.27 21.43 -10.40
N TYR A 192 -23.47 22.01 -9.50
CA TYR A 192 -22.96 21.32 -8.32
C TYR A 192 -23.44 22.00 -7.05
N LEU A 193 -23.79 21.22 -6.04
CA LEU A 193 -24.21 21.69 -4.72
C LEU A 193 -23.16 21.32 -3.68
N ASN A 194 -22.74 22.29 -2.88
CA ASN A 194 -22.09 22.08 -1.60
C ASN A 194 -23.13 22.28 -0.48
N ALA A 195 -23.59 21.17 0.08
CA ALA A 195 -24.54 21.13 1.19
C ALA A 195 -23.87 20.97 2.57
N GLN A 196 -22.55 20.78 2.63
CA GLN A 196 -21.81 20.55 3.87
C GLN A 196 -22.07 21.59 4.98
N PRO A 197 -22.24 22.90 4.68
CA PRO A 197 -22.51 23.90 5.73
C PRO A 197 -23.97 23.91 6.22
N LEU A 198 -24.88 23.16 5.60
CA LEU A 198 -26.27 23.08 6.06
C LEU A 198 -26.36 22.33 7.40
N PRO A 199 -27.30 22.71 8.28
CA PRO A 199 -27.59 21.92 9.47
C PRO A 199 -28.14 20.53 9.08
N ALA A 200 -28.11 19.59 10.02
CA ALA A 200 -28.74 18.30 9.79
C ALA A 200 -30.27 18.46 9.60
N PRO A 201 -30.88 17.76 8.64
CA PRO A 201 -32.32 17.82 8.46
C PRO A 201 -33.06 17.20 9.66
N PRO A 202 -34.30 17.64 9.94
CA PRO A 202 -35.13 17.00 10.96
C PRO A 202 -35.34 15.50 10.70
N PRO A 203 -35.65 14.69 11.73
CA PRO A 203 -35.90 13.25 11.55
C PRO A 203 -37.00 12.97 10.51
N GLY A 204 -36.74 12.06 9.58
CA GLY A 204 -37.68 11.70 8.50
C GLY A 204 -37.81 12.75 7.40
N LYS A 205 -36.88 13.72 7.34
CA LYS A 205 -36.83 14.79 6.35
C LYS A 205 -35.50 14.80 5.62
N THR A 206 -35.50 15.41 4.44
CA THR A 206 -34.32 15.71 3.62
C THR A 206 -34.41 17.14 3.11
N TYR A 207 -33.39 17.59 2.40
CA TYR A 207 -33.43 18.84 1.64
C TYR A 207 -33.59 18.55 0.16
N GLN A 208 -34.18 19.50 -0.57
CA GLN A 208 -34.31 19.43 -2.02
C GLN A 208 -34.01 20.79 -2.62
N LEU A 209 -33.27 20.80 -3.73
CA LEU A 209 -32.90 22.00 -4.47
C LEU A 209 -33.87 22.20 -5.64
N TRP A 210 -34.26 23.46 -5.84
CA TRP A 210 -35.19 23.88 -6.87
C TRP A 210 -34.65 25.08 -7.63
N ALA A 211 -34.92 25.12 -8.93
CA ALA A 211 -34.74 26.29 -9.78
C ALA A 211 -36.10 26.95 -10.03
N ASP A 212 -36.21 28.25 -9.78
CA ASP A 212 -37.39 29.04 -10.14
C ASP A 212 -37.22 29.56 -11.57
N VAL A 213 -38.07 29.10 -12.47
CA VAL A 213 -38.11 29.54 -13.88
C VAL A 213 -39.50 30.10 -14.15
N GLU A 214 -39.60 31.41 -14.40
CA GLU A 214 -40.86 32.10 -14.67
C GLU A 214 -41.94 31.89 -13.58
N GLY A 215 -41.54 31.68 -12.32
CA GLY A 215 -42.43 31.42 -11.19
C GLY A 215 -42.77 29.94 -10.95
N GLU A 216 -42.24 29.03 -11.77
CA GLU A 216 -42.36 27.59 -11.59
C GLU A 216 -41.09 27.00 -10.96
N MET A 217 -41.26 26.26 -9.86
CA MET A 217 -40.16 25.63 -9.14
C MET A 217 -39.87 24.24 -9.71
N ILE A 218 -38.78 24.15 -10.45
CA ILE A 218 -38.33 22.93 -11.14
C ILE A 218 -37.33 22.19 -10.26
N ASN A 219 -37.57 20.89 -10.07
CA ASN A 219 -36.75 20.01 -9.25
C ASN A 219 -35.32 19.85 -9.81
N MET A 220 -34.31 20.30 -9.05
CA MET A 220 -32.89 20.08 -9.38
C MET A 220 -32.32 18.81 -8.75
N GLY A 221 -32.97 18.26 -7.74
CA GLY A 221 -32.60 17.01 -7.09
C GLY A 221 -32.68 17.05 -5.56
N VAL A 222 -32.77 15.86 -4.97
CA VAL A 222 -32.71 15.66 -3.52
C VAL A 222 -31.27 15.80 -3.05
N VAL A 223 -31.06 16.54 -1.97
CA VAL A 223 -29.76 16.80 -1.39
C VAL A 223 -29.33 15.63 -0.50
N ASP A 224 -28.15 15.08 -0.76
CA ASP A 224 -27.49 14.18 0.15
C ASP A 224 -26.65 14.99 1.15
N TYR A 225 -27.22 15.26 2.32
CA TYR A 225 -26.54 16.05 3.35
C TYR A 225 -25.35 15.31 4.01
N LEU A 226 -25.25 13.99 3.84
CA LEU A 226 -24.13 13.20 4.38
C LEU A 226 -22.91 13.24 3.45
N GLN A 227 -23.12 13.60 2.17
CA GLN A 227 -22.05 13.78 1.22
C GLN A 227 -21.19 14.99 1.60
N LYS A 228 -19.89 14.76 1.79
CA LYS A 228 -18.92 15.82 2.12
C LYS A 228 -18.41 16.56 0.89
N ASP A 229 -18.43 15.89 -0.26
CA ASP A 229 -18.01 16.45 -1.53
C ASP A 229 -19.16 17.16 -2.25
N LEU A 230 -18.86 17.80 -3.37
CA LEU A 230 -19.88 18.38 -4.22
C LEU A 230 -20.80 17.32 -4.80
N GLN A 231 -22.11 17.55 -4.64
CA GLN A 231 -23.14 16.73 -5.26
C GLN A 231 -23.48 17.29 -6.64
N LEU A 232 -23.53 16.42 -7.66
CA LEU A 232 -24.03 16.79 -8.99
C LEU A 232 -25.55 16.90 -8.94
N MET A 233 -26.08 18.02 -9.42
CA MET A 233 -27.50 18.33 -9.49
C MET A 233 -27.96 18.44 -10.95
N ASN A 234 -29.26 18.29 -11.18
CA ASN A 234 -29.82 18.54 -12.50
C ASN A 234 -29.71 20.02 -12.83
N PHE A 235 -29.09 20.33 -13.97
CA PHE A 235 -29.01 21.69 -14.46
C PHE A 235 -30.32 22.13 -15.11
N ILE A 236 -30.82 23.29 -14.71
CA ILE A 236 -32.02 23.93 -15.27
C ILE A 236 -31.62 25.27 -15.86
N ALA A 237 -31.86 25.46 -17.15
CA ALA A 237 -31.57 26.71 -17.85
C ALA A 237 -32.62 27.78 -17.51
N GLY A 238 -32.20 29.05 -17.49
CA GLY A 238 -33.12 30.18 -17.29
C GLY A 238 -33.64 30.36 -15.86
N ALA A 239 -32.98 29.76 -14.87
CA ALA A 239 -33.34 29.95 -13.46
C ALA A 239 -33.15 31.42 -13.04
N GLU A 240 -34.19 32.02 -12.48
CA GLU A 240 -34.18 33.37 -11.88
C GLU A 240 -33.73 33.31 -10.40
N SER A 241 -34.01 32.20 -9.72
CA SER A 241 -33.56 31.95 -8.36
C SER A 241 -33.35 30.47 -8.08
N LEU A 242 -32.53 30.16 -7.07
CA LEU A 242 -32.35 28.82 -6.52
C LEU A 242 -32.87 28.81 -5.10
N ASN A 243 -33.53 27.71 -4.74
CA ASN A 243 -34.26 27.58 -3.50
C ASN A 243 -34.03 26.19 -2.91
N ILE A 244 -33.74 26.11 -1.62
CA ILE A 244 -33.68 24.85 -0.86
C ILE A 244 -34.86 24.81 0.08
N THR A 245 -35.61 23.70 0.06
CA THR A 245 -36.73 23.45 0.97
C THR A 245 -36.48 22.20 1.81
N ILE A 246 -37.21 22.06 2.92
CA ILE A 246 -37.23 20.84 3.74
C ILE A 246 -38.37 19.94 3.26
N GLU A 247 -38.03 18.75 2.79
CA GLU A 247 -38.98 17.80 2.18
C GLU A 247 -39.01 16.46 2.94
N PRO A 248 -40.05 15.62 2.77
CA PRO A 248 -40.03 14.22 3.23
C PRO A 248 -38.84 13.44 2.67
N GLU A 249 -38.43 12.36 3.36
CA GLU A 249 -37.45 11.42 2.81
C GLU A 249 -37.81 10.99 1.38
N GLY A 250 -36.82 11.03 0.48
CA GLY A 250 -37.01 10.76 -0.95
C GLY A 250 -37.40 11.98 -1.80
N GLY A 251 -37.69 13.13 -1.18
CA GLY A 251 -38.05 14.36 -1.86
C GLY A 251 -39.55 14.53 -2.09
N SER A 252 -39.91 15.47 -2.95
CA SER A 252 -41.29 15.77 -3.34
C SER A 252 -41.37 16.20 -4.81
N ASP A 253 -42.57 16.07 -5.38
CA ASP A 253 -42.89 16.49 -6.74
C ASP A 253 -43.09 18.02 -6.83
N HIS A 254 -43.52 18.62 -5.74
CA HIS A 254 -43.72 20.06 -5.60
C HIS A 254 -43.02 20.57 -4.33
N PRO A 255 -42.48 21.80 -4.35
CA PRO A 255 -41.78 22.32 -3.18
C PRO A 255 -42.74 22.64 -2.04
N THR A 256 -42.32 22.32 -0.82
CA THR A 256 -42.96 22.80 0.40
C THR A 256 -42.52 24.24 0.66
N VAL A 257 -43.15 25.21 -0.01
CA VAL A 257 -42.80 26.65 0.03
C VAL A 257 -42.74 27.23 1.45
N GLU A 258 -43.61 26.74 2.34
CA GLU A 258 -43.64 27.14 3.75
C GLU A 258 -42.37 26.74 4.52
N LEU A 259 -41.62 25.75 4.02
CA LEU A 259 -40.38 25.23 4.59
C LEU A 259 -39.16 25.63 3.75
N LEU A 260 -39.18 26.84 3.19
CA LEU A 260 -38.03 27.42 2.50
C LEU A 260 -36.87 27.63 3.47
N LEU A 261 -35.80 26.86 3.28
CA LEU A 261 -34.61 26.84 4.11
C LEU A 261 -33.65 27.97 3.73
N ALA A 262 -33.30 28.06 2.45
CA ALA A 262 -32.33 29.01 1.93
C ALA A 262 -32.61 29.35 0.46
N ASN A 263 -32.23 30.54 0.01
CA ASN A 263 -32.38 30.94 -1.40
C ASN A 263 -31.30 31.92 -1.88
N VAL A 264 -31.24 32.09 -3.21
CA VAL A 264 -30.40 33.09 -3.90
C VAL A 264 -31.00 33.43 -5.26
N LYS A 265 -30.82 34.67 -5.72
CA LYS A 265 -31.14 35.06 -7.11
C LYS A 265 -29.94 34.82 -8.02
N VAL A 266 -30.19 34.34 -9.24
CA VAL A 266 -29.15 33.90 -10.19
C VAL A 266 -28.92 34.89 -11.33
#